data_AF-A0A1B0ZPD8-F1
#
_entry.id   AF-A0A1B0ZPD8-F1
#
_cell.length_a   1.000
_cell.length_b   1.000
_cell.length_c   1.000
_cell.angle_alpha   90.00
_cell.angle_beta   90.00
_cell.angle_gamma   90.00
#
_symmetry.space_group_name_H-M   'P 1'
#
loop_
_entity.id
_entity.type
_entity.pdbx_description
1 polymer ?
#
loop_
_entity_poly.entity_id
_entity_poly.type
_entity_poly.pdbx_seq_one_letter_code
_entity_poly.pdbx_strand_id
1 'polypeptide(L)'
;MQDFKNTVLRDARRIVGSPADYIDDPDQFAAAWAAMKAGRGQGFDPARLHPQHLVDRPGPAPEPTEQILARAGQKARAVIEAKSLTIRRHVA
;
A
#
# COMPACT_ATOMS: atom_id res chain seq x y z
N MET A 1 0.85 -28.42 -23.79
CA MET A 1 1.38 -28.44 -22.39
C MET A 1 2.60 -27.53 -22.21
N GLN A 2 3.50 -27.40 -23.21
CA GLN A 2 4.63 -26.44 -23.20
C GLN A 2 4.16 -24.98 -23.11
N ASP A 3 3.09 -24.60 -23.83
CA ASP A 3 2.59 -23.22 -23.86
C ASP A 3 2.02 -22.76 -22.51
N PHE A 4 1.37 -23.68 -21.79
CA PHE A 4 0.86 -23.44 -20.44
C PHE A 4 2.01 -23.15 -19.46
N LYS A 5 3.10 -23.94 -19.51
CA LYS A 5 4.29 -23.71 -18.67
C LYS A 5 4.94 -22.36 -18.97
N ASN A 6 5.06 -21.98 -20.25
CA ASN A 6 5.60 -20.67 -20.63
C ASN A 6 4.72 -19.52 -20.16
N THR A 7 3.39 -19.67 -20.22
CA THR A 7 2.43 -18.65 -19.75
C THR A 7 2.52 -18.48 -18.23
N VAL A 8 2.49 -19.57 -17.47
CA VAL A 8 2.60 -19.56 -16.01
C VAL A 8 3.92 -18.94 -15.55
N LEU A 9 5.05 -19.27 -16.19
CA LEU A 9 6.35 -18.69 -15.84
C LEU A 9 6.46 -17.20 -16.22
N ARG A 10 5.81 -16.77 -17.31
CA ARG A 10 5.75 -15.37 -17.71
C ARG A 10 4.96 -14.53 -16.71
N ASP A 11 3.80 -15.02 -16.30
CA ASP A 11 2.93 -14.34 -15.32
C ASP A 11 3.59 -14.31 -13.94
N ALA A 12 4.18 -15.42 -13.52
CA ALA A 12 4.96 -15.49 -12.28
C ALA A 12 6.09 -14.47 -12.25
N ARG A 13 6.82 -14.31 -13.37
CA ARG A 13 7.89 -13.32 -13.48
C ARG A 13 7.41 -11.87 -13.42
N ARG A 14 6.20 -11.60 -13.95
CA ARG A 14 5.56 -10.28 -13.85
C ARG A 14 5.21 -9.95 -12.39
N ILE A 15 4.57 -10.89 -11.68
CA ILE A 15 4.17 -10.73 -10.28
C ILE A 15 5.40 -10.51 -9.40
N VAL A 16 6.42 -11.36 -9.55
CA VAL A 16 7.67 -11.26 -8.77
C VAL A 16 8.46 -9.98 -9.09
N GLY A 17 8.34 -9.44 -10.30
CA GLY A 17 8.96 -8.18 -10.69
C GLY A 17 8.33 -6.93 -10.06
N SER A 18 7.12 -7.03 -9.51
CA SER A 18 6.37 -5.90 -8.93
C SER A 18 5.77 -6.27 -7.56
N PRO A 19 6.57 -6.65 -6.57
CA PRO A 19 6.08 -7.17 -5.29
C PRO A 19 5.18 -6.19 -4.52
N ALA A 20 5.37 -4.88 -4.71
CA ALA A 20 4.57 -3.84 -4.05
C ALA A 20 3.08 -3.88 -4.46
N ASP A 21 2.77 -4.31 -5.69
CA ASP A 21 1.40 -4.39 -6.19
C ASP A 21 0.61 -5.56 -5.58
N TYR A 22 1.30 -6.51 -4.93
CA TYR A 22 0.72 -7.72 -4.33
C TYR A 22 0.87 -7.74 -2.81
N ILE A 23 1.07 -6.57 -2.18
CA ILE A 23 1.22 -6.47 -0.72
C ILE A 23 -0.04 -6.91 0.04
N ASP A 24 -1.22 -6.75 -0.60
CA ASP A 24 -2.51 -7.17 -0.05
C ASP A 24 -2.89 -8.62 -0.42
N ASP A 25 -2.13 -9.26 -1.32
CA ASP A 25 -2.31 -10.66 -1.72
C ASP A 25 -0.96 -11.41 -1.69
N PRO A 26 -0.43 -11.67 -0.48
CA PRO A 26 0.85 -12.35 -0.30
C PRO A 26 0.81 -13.81 -0.80
N ASP A 27 -0.37 -14.44 -0.83
CA ASP A 27 -0.54 -15.81 -1.33
C ASP A 27 -0.32 -15.87 -2.84
N GLN A 28 -0.83 -14.88 -3.59
CA GLN A 28 -0.58 -14.76 -5.03
C GLN A 28 0.91 -14.54 -5.33
N PHE A 29 1.60 -13.72 -4.53
CA PHE A 29 3.05 -13.55 -4.65
C PHE A 29 3.81 -14.84 -4.35
N ALA A 30 3.46 -15.54 -3.27
CA ALA A 30 4.09 -16.80 -2.88
C ALA A 30 3.90 -17.89 -3.95
N ALA A 31 2.71 -17.98 -4.55
CA ALA A 31 2.42 -18.91 -5.65
C ALA A 31 3.25 -18.58 -6.91
N ALA A 32 3.37 -17.30 -7.27
CA ALA A 32 4.21 -16.86 -8.39
C ALA A 32 5.68 -17.22 -8.14
N TRP A 33 6.17 -16.99 -6.92
CA TRP A 33 7.53 -17.34 -6.54
C TRP A 33 7.77 -18.86 -6.57
N ALA A 34 6.82 -19.65 -6.06
CA ALA A 34 6.83 -21.11 -6.12
C ALA A 34 6.94 -21.62 -7.57
N ALA A 35 6.13 -21.05 -8.48
CA ALA A 35 6.16 -21.39 -9.90
C ALA A 35 7.53 -21.09 -10.53
N MET A 36 8.15 -19.94 -10.22
CA MET A 36 9.51 -19.64 -10.70
C MET A 36 10.56 -20.60 -10.16
N LYS A 37 10.46 -21.04 -8.91
CA LYS A 37 11.40 -21.98 -8.29
C LYS A 37 11.23 -23.39 -8.88
N ALA A 38 9.99 -23.84 -9.04
CA ALA A 38 9.66 -25.10 -9.71
C ALA A 38 10.15 -25.14 -11.17
N GLY A 39 10.00 -24.03 -11.91
CA GLY A 39 10.54 -23.90 -13.27
C GLY A 39 12.07 -24.02 -13.37
N ARG A 40 12.79 -23.78 -12.26
CA ARG A 40 14.24 -23.96 -12.15
C ARG A 40 14.64 -25.31 -11.52
N GLY A 41 13.68 -26.20 -11.26
CA GLY A 41 13.91 -27.48 -10.57
C GLY A 41 14.29 -27.31 -9.09
N GLN A 42 13.99 -26.16 -8.48
CA GLN A 42 14.32 -25.88 -7.09
C GLN A 42 13.09 -26.07 -6.20
N GLY A 43 13.28 -26.73 -5.05
CA GLY A 43 12.27 -26.79 -4.01
C GLY A 43 11.93 -25.40 -3.47
N PHE A 44 10.67 -25.23 -3.09
CA PHE A 44 10.15 -24.00 -2.50
C PHE A 44 9.41 -24.34 -1.21
N ASP A 45 9.80 -23.67 -0.13
CA ASP A 45 9.11 -23.74 1.16
C ASP A 45 8.48 -22.38 1.45
N PRO A 46 7.14 -22.23 1.32
CA PRO A 46 6.45 -20.98 1.58
C PRO A 46 6.57 -20.52 3.02
N ALA A 47 6.79 -21.42 3.99
CA ALA A 47 6.99 -21.02 5.39
C ALA A 47 8.27 -20.21 5.59
N ARG A 48 9.25 -20.34 4.68
CA ARG A 48 10.49 -19.54 4.68
C ARG A 48 10.33 -18.14 4.12
N LEU A 49 9.19 -17.82 3.52
CA LEU A 49 8.87 -16.48 3.03
C LEU A 49 8.33 -15.56 4.14
N HIS A 50 8.35 -16.02 5.40
CA HIS A 50 7.98 -15.23 6.56
C HIS A 50 8.65 -13.84 6.55
N PRO A 51 7.99 -12.81 7.09
CA PRO A 51 8.13 -11.40 6.74
C PRO A 51 9.40 -10.76 7.33
N GLN A 52 10.57 -11.31 7.04
CA GLN A 52 11.86 -10.65 7.32
C GLN A 52 12.08 -9.45 6.39
N HIS A 53 11.26 -9.31 5.33
CA HIS A 53 11.29 -8.23 4.35
C HIS A 53 9.90 -7.64 4.13
N LEU A 54 9.18 -7.26 5.18
CA LEU A 54 8.05 -6.35 5.02
C LEU A 54 8.59 -5.12 4.26
N VAL A 55 8.27 -5.05 2.98
CA VAL A 55 8.36 -3.81 2.23
C VAL A 55 7.51 -2.84 3.05
N ASP A 56 8.16 -1.87 3.69
CA ASP A 56 7.45 -0.85 4.44
C ASP A 56 6.42 -0.26 3.47
N ARG A 57 5.14 -0.51 3.77
CA ARG A 57 4.05 0.07 3.00
C ARG A 57 4.26 1.58 3.05
N PRO A 58 4.44 2.27 1.90
CA PRO A 58 4.49 3.72 1.93
C PRO A 58 3.22 4.20 2.63
N GLY A 59 3.38 5.05 3.63
CA GLY A 59 2.25 5.59 4.38
C GLY A 59 1.24 6.20 3.42
N PRO A 60 -0.05 6.25 3.79
CA PRO A 60 -1.06 6.89 2.95
C PRO A 60 -0.58 8.28 2.57
N ALA A 61 -0.85 8.69 1.32
CA ALA A 61 -0.48 10.01 0.84
C ALA A 61 -1.01 11.05 1.85
N PRO A 62 -0.17 12.03 2.26
CA PRO A 62 -0.60 13.02 3.22
C PRO A 62 -1.83 13.77 2.68
N GLU A 63 -2.78 14.05 3.57
CA GLU A 63 -3.99 14.79 3.22
C GLU A 63 -3.61 16.14 2.59
N PRO A 64 -4.25 16.57 1.48
CA PRO A 64 -3.98 17.86 0.87
C PRO A 64 -4.11 18.99 1.88
N THR A 65 -3.17 19.93 1.86
CA THR A 65 -3.09 21.01 2.84
C THR A 65 -4.39 21.83 2.90
N GLU A 66 -5.08 22.04 1.78
CA GLU A 66 -6.36 22.76 1.77
C GLU A 66 -7.44 22.04 2.58
N GLN A 67 -7.47 20.70 2.55
CA GLN A 67 -8.47 19.90 3.25
C GLN A 67 -8.23 19.93 4.77
N ILE A 68 -6.96 19.87 5.18
CA ILE A 68 -6.57 20.05 6.59
C ILE A 68 -7.00 21.44 7.08
N LEU A 69 -6.71 22.50 6.32
CA LEU A 69 -7.05 23.87 6.68
C LEU A 69 -8.57 24.11 6.74
N ALA A 70 -9.34 23.56 5.79
CA ALA A 70 -10.79 23.68 5.80
C ALA A 70 -11.41 23.06 7.06
N ARG A 71 -10.97 21.85 7.43
CA ARG A 71 -11.40 21.14 8.65
C ARG A 71 -10.97 21.88 9.91
N ALA A 72 -9.74 22.39 9.96
CA ALA A 72 -9.27 23.20 11.08
C ALA A 72 -10.11 24.48 11.24
N GLY A 73 -10.44 25.15 10.14
CA GLY A 73 -11.31 26.33 10.13
C GLY A 73 -12.72 26.02 10.62
N GLN A 74 -13.30 24.89 10.21
CA GLN A 74 -14.61 24.44 10.72
C GLN A 74 -14.58 24.17 12.23
N LYS A 75 -13.56 23.45 12.72
CA LYS A 75 -13.38 23.21 14.17
C LYS A 75 -13.22 24.51 14.94
N ALA A 76 -12.42 25.45 14.43
CA ALA A 76 -12.23 26.75 15.06
C ALA A 76 -13.56 27.52 15.19
N ARG A 77 -14.37 27.56 14.11
CA ARG A 77 -15.69 28.20 14.14
C ARG A 77 -16.63 27.55 15.14
N ALA A 78 -16.68 26.22 15.19
CA ALA A 78 -17.51 25.49 16.15
C ALA A 78 -17.11 25.79 17.60
N VAL A 79 -15.80 25.90 17.89
CA VAL A 79 -15.31 26.28 19.22
C VAL A 79 -15.66 27.73 19.56
N ILE A 80 -15.53 28.64 18.60
CA ILE A 80 -15.87 30.05 18.76
C ILE A 80 -17.36 30.21 19.09
N GLU A 81 -18.22 29.49 18.37
CA GLU A 81 -19.67 29.47 18.60
C GLU A 81 -20.00 28.89 19.98
N ALA A 82 -19.46 27.70 20.31
CA ALA A 82 -19.70 27.04 21.59
C ALA A 82 -19.23 27.87 22.80
N LYS A 83 -18.19 28.69 22.63
CA LYS A 83 -17.63 29.53 23.69
C LYS A 83 -18.07 30.99 23.62
N SER A 84 -18.95 31.35 22.68
CA SER A 84 -19.37 32.74 22.43
C SER A 84 -18.19 33.72 22.31
N LEU A 85 -17.08 33.26 21.71
CA LEU A 85 -15.87 34.07 21.60
C LEU A 85 -16.05 35.12 20.51
N THR A 86 -15.74 36.39 20.83
CA THR A 86 -15.75 37.45 19.82
C THR A 86 -14.40 37.46 19.09
N ILE A 87 -14.41 37.13 17.79
CA ILE A 87 -13.21 37.24 16.96
C ILE A 87 -12.99 38.71 16.61
N ARG A 88 -11.91 39.32 17.10
CA ARG A 88 -11.45 40.61 16.61
C ARG A 88 -10.65 40.40 15.33
N ARG A 89 -11.16 40.92 14.21
CA ARG A 89 -10.35 41.05 12.99
C ARG A 89 -9.40 42.22 13.17
N HIS A 90 -8.10 41.94 13.19
CA HIS A 90 -7.11 42.98 12.94
C HIS A 90 -7.08 43.23 11.44
N VAL A 91 -7.51 44.42 11.04
CA VAL A 91 -7.26 44.95 9.70
C VAL A 91 -5.85 45.53 9.76
N ALA A 92 -4.95 44.99 8.94
CA ALA A 92 -3.62 45.57 8.71
C ALA A 92 -3.74 46.74 7.73
#